data_AF-A0A8J2IRZ2-F1
#
_entry.id   AF-A0A8J2IRZ2-F1
#
_cell.length_a   1.000
_cell.length_b   1.000
_cell.length_c   1.000
_cell.angle_alpha   90.00
_cell.angle_beta   90.00
_cell.angle_gamma   90.00
#
_symmetry.space_group_name_H-M   'P 1'
#
loop_
_entity.id
_entity.type
_entity.pdbx_description
1 polymer ?
#
loop_
_entity_poly.entity_id
_entity_poly.type
_entity_poly.pdbx_seq_one_letter_code
_entity_poly.pdbx_strand_id
1 'polypeptide(L)'
;MAHDPRTTYFLSQVSLTPPLRLTRLTTPPPQDFFCQSSPNSEIAHNLLVQARITSPTYIPPQSQRLHFLRSEKQKAAVCDTSTWTFTKHEVAVAFDTLMDQPVLPPAGVAQALLMYGNLGTLGELWAHSTDATLEKRMKCKRLSVNFDALEMSWLDKAVAHDNVNYIHLLCQMQVGQEILDRAFGIALSKLSLRAIKLLLSFGAVASGYEEAIDKQIKDRNLELVELLLSAPDSMDSATWKECLDDELSRAEAGETLSISFLLLLLSNRPGLASDSLLLSALRSHNVQATAIILAYATSNEIFLNIRHQASELVSHCQDDNDRFMLFKLLFDSDLVEDSLPLREELVKDTKARHIPLIKLLVQAGVEVDGALNWAISHVDTELIEVLDCGNHSSLSTRILTGGVSERRDDDS
;
A
#
# COMPACT_ATOMS: atom_id res chain seq x y z
N MET A 1 9.16 -9.15 20.66
CA MET A 1 8.53 -10.17 19.78
C MET A 1 9.61 -10.66 18.85
N ALA A 2 9.88 -11.97 18.79
CA ALA A 2 10.95 -12.52 17.97
C ALA A 2 10.55 -12.47 16.49
N HIS A 3 11.43 -11.98 15.63
CA HIS A 3 11.30 -12.14 14.18
C HIS A 3 11.44 -13.62 13.83
N ASP A 4 10.85 -14.02 12.71
CA ASP A 4 10.98 -15.38 12.18
C ASP A 4 12.49 -15.74 12.06
N PRO A 5 12.94 -16.89 12.63
CA PRO A 5 14.31 -17.36 12.49
C PRO A 5 14.78 -17.41 11.04
N ARG A 6 13.89 -17.78 10.12
CA ARG A 6 14.18 -17.80 8.68
C ARG A 6 14.53 -16.41 8.16
N THR A 7 13.67 -15.43 8.41
CA THR A 7 13.89 -14.04 7.99
C THR A 7 15.19 -13.49 8.56
N THR A 8 15.45 -13.75 9.84
CA THR A 8 16.68 -13.28 10.51
C THR A 8 17.92 -13.91 9.89
N TYR A 9 17.87 -15.22 9.59
CA TYR A 9 18.97 -15.94 8.95
C TYR A 9 19.33 -15.34 7.60
N PHE A 10 18.38 -15.27 6.66
CA PHE A 10 18.65 -14.81 5.29
C PHE A 10 19.09 -13.35 5.24
N LEU A 11 18.44 -12.45 5.99
CA LEU A 11 18.84 -11.04 6.00
C LEU A 11 20.24 -10.84 6.61
N SER A 12 20.61 -11.62 7.62
CA SER A 12 21.94 -11.54 8.23
C SER A 12 23.08 -11.93 7.27
N GLN A 13 22.82 -12.83 6.31
CA GLN A 13 23.82 -13.20 5.28
C GLN A 13 24.26 -12.02 4.41
N VAL A 14 23.41 -10.98 4.34
CA VAL A 14 23.62 -9.81 3.48
C VAL A 14 23.69 -8.51 4.29
N SER A 15 24.00 -8.62 5.59
CA SER A 15 24.10 -7.49 6.54
C SER A 15 22.84 -6.62 6.63
N LEU A 16 21.66 -7.20 6.37
CA LEU A 16 20.37 -6.56 6.54
C LEU A 16 19.73 -6.98 7.86
N THR A 17 18.82 -6.14 8.37
CA THR A 17 18.01 -6.43 9.54
C THR A 17 16.53 -6.38 9.19
N PRO A 18 15.68 -7.22 9.81
CA PRO A 18 14.25 -7.12 9.61
C PRO A 18 13.75 -5.71 10.01
N PRO A 19 12.93 -5.04 9.19
CA PRO A 19 12.38 -3.74 9.54
C PRO A 19 11.38 -3.88 10.69
N LEU A 20 11.13 -2.75 11.36
CA LEU A 20 10.06 -2.67 12.35
C LEU A 20 8.71 -2.89 11.66
N ARG A 21 7.83 -3.67 12.30
CA ARG A 21 6.48 -3.86 11.76
C ARG A 21 5.72 -2.56 11.78
N LEU A 22 5.11 -2.23 10.65
CA LEU A 22 4.29 -1.03 10.54
C LEU A 22 3.03 -1.16 11.41
N THR A 23 2.65 -0.05 12.02
CA THR A 23 1.41 0.02 12.79
C THR A 23 0.27 0.30 11.83
N ARG A 24 -0.75 -0.57 11.82
CA ARG A 24 -1.93 -0.37 10.97
C ARG A 24 -2.60 0.96 11.32
N LEU A 25 -2.91 1.74 10.29
CA LEU A 25 -3.69 2.97 10.46
C LEU A 25 -5.10 2.59 10.93
N THR A 26 -5.52 3.24 12.01
CA THR A 26 -6.87 3.15 12.55
C THR A 26 -7.58 4.47 12.31
N THR A 27 -8.89 4.39 12.06
CA THR A 27 -9.72 5.59 11.95
C THR A 27 -9.58 6.43 13.22
N PRO A 28 -9.25 7.72 13.10
CA PRO A 28 -9.11 8.59 14.25
C PRO A 28 -10.46 8.74 14.96
N PRO A 29 -10.46 8.97 16.28
CA PRO A 29 -11.70 9.22 17.01
C PRO A 29 -12.34 10.53 16.51
N PRO A 30 -13.68 10.64 16.52
CA PRO A 30 -14.38 11.87 16.18
C PRO A 30 -13.83 13.04 16.96
N GLN A 31 -13.54 14.14 16.27
CA GLN A 31 -12.98 15.34 16.86
C GLN A 31 -14.04 16.42 16.97
N ASP A 32 -14.22 16.94 18.18
CA ASP A 32 -14.97 18.16 18.41
C ASP A 32 -14.03 19.36 18.18
N PHE A 33 -14.42 20.24 17.25
CA PHE A 33 -13.72 21.48 16.92
C PHE A 33 -14.32 22.69 17.65
N PHE A 34 -15.00 22.45 18.78
CA PHE A 34 -15.58 23.49 19.65
C PHE A 34 -16.61 24.34 18.90
N CYS A 35 -17.54 23.69 18.21
CA CYS A 35 -18.58 24.36 17.42
C CYS A 35 -19.50 25.26 18.25
N GLN A 36 -19.65 24.97 19.55
CA GLN A 36 -20.47 25.76 20.49
C GLN A 36 -19.73 26.97 21.08
N SER A 37 -18.44 27.15 20.78
CA SER A 37 -17.76 28.36 21.22
C SER A 37 -18.38 29.60 20.58
N SER A 38 -18.56 30.66 21.37
CA SER A 38 -19.17 31.93 20.94
C SER A 38 -18.69 32.39 19.55
N PRO A 39 -17.36 32.53 19.28
CA PRO A 39 -16.91 33.04 17.99
C PRO A 39 -17.28 32.12 16.83
N ASN A 40 -17.20 30.80 16.99
CA ASN A 40 -17.51 29.86 15.91
C ASN A 40 -19.01 29.86 15.58
N SER A 41 -19.84 29.83 16.62
CA SER A 41 -21.30 29.85 16.47
C SER A 41 -21.82 31.15 15.86
N GLU A 42 -21.23 32.30 16.22
CA GLU A 42 -21.58 33.61 15.70
C GLU A 42 -21.18 33.76 14.24
N ILE A 43 -19.97 33.33 13.86
CA ILE A 43 -19.52 33.36 12.46
C ILE A 43 -20.42 32.44 11.60
N ALA A 44 -20.70 31.22 12.07
CA ALA A 44 -21.58 30.29 11.37
C ALA A 44 -22.99 30.88 11.19
N HIS A 45 -23.56 31.46 12.26
CA HIS A 45 -24.85 32.13 12.20
C HIS A 45 -24.86 33.30 11.21
N ASN A 46 -23.82 34.14 11.21
CA ASN A 46 -23.70 35.26 10.27
C ASN A 46 -23.62 34.77 8.81
N LEU A 47 -22.92 33.68 8.54
CA LEU A 47 -22.90 33.06 7.20
C LEU A 47 -24.28 32.57 6.76
N LEU A 48 -25.06 31.98 7.67
CA LEU A 48 -26.44 31.56 7.39
C LEU A 48 -27.37 32.75 7.14
N VAL A 49 -27.22 33.83 7.90
CA VAL A 49 -27.94 35.09 7.68
C VAL A 49 -27.59 35.66 6.30
N GLN A 50 -26.31 35.65 5.91
CA GLN A 50 -25.89 36.10 4.58
C GLN A 50 -26.45 35.21 3.46
N ALA A 51 -26.38 33.88 3.61
CA ALA A 51 -26.94 32.94 2.64
C ALA A 51 -28.44 33.15 2.44
N ARG A 52 -29.19 33.45 3.50
CA ARG A 52 -30.61 33.81 3.40
C ARG A 52 -30.82 35.13 2.68
N ILE A 53 -30.13 36.20 3.08
CA ILE A 53 -30.36 37.55 2.53
C ILE A 53 -29.97 37.65 1.06
N THR A 54 -28.94 36.91 0.65
CA THR A 54 -28.46 36.86 -0.74
C THR A 54 -29.31 35.94 -1.63
N SER A 55 -30.22 35.14 -1.06
CA SER A 55 -31.12 34.29 -1.84
C SER A 55 -32.01 35.14 -2.76
N PRO A 56 -32.18 34.79 -4.04
CA PRO A 56 -33.03 35.52 -4.97
C PRO A 56 -34.52 35.51 -4.56
N THR A 57 -34.91 34.58 -3.68
CA THR A 57 -36.28 34.43 -3.18
C THR A 57 -36.52 35.17 -1.86
N TYR A 58 -35.47 35.79 -1.29
CA TYR A 58 -35.58 36.48 -0.01
C TYR A 58 -36.38 37.77 -0.14
N ILE A 59 -37.38 37.91 0.72
CA ILE A 59 -38.16 39.13 0.87
C ILE A 59 -37.92 39.67 2.28
N PRO A 60 -37.34 40.88 2.42
CA PRO A 60 -37.09 41.49 3.71
C PRO A 60 -38.36 41.51 4.58
N PRO A 61 -38.27 41.26 5.90
CA PRO A 61 -39.41 41.20 6.80
C PRO A 61 -40.38 42.38 6.69
N GLN A 62 -39.84 43.57 6.47
CA GLN A 62 -40.58 44.83 6.36
C GLN A 62 -41.39 44.93 5.04
N SER A 63 -40.94 44.22 4.00
CA SER A 63 -41.55 44.19 2.67
C SER A 63 -42.52 43.02 2.48
N GLN A 64 -42.62 42.11 3.45
CA GLN A 64 -43.55 40.98 3.41
C GLN A 64 -45.00 41.47 3.57
N ARG A 65 -45.94 40.97 2.75
CA ARG A 65 -47.37 41.32 2.88
C ARG A 65 -47.95 41.04 4.27
N LEU A 66 -47.44 40.00 4.94
CA LEU A 66 -47.82 39.63 6.30
C LEU A 66 -47.31 40.61 7.38
N HIS A 67 -46.36 41.49 7.05
CA HIS A 67 -45.82 42.46 8.00
C HIS A 67 -46.89 43.38 8.59
N PHE A 68 -47.85 43.81 7.76
CA PHE A 68 -48.95 44.67 8.20
C PHE A 68 -49.93 43.98 9.16
N LEU A 69 -49.96 42.64 9.14
CA LEU A 69 -50.84 41.82 9.99
C LEU A 69 -50.17 41.38 11.31
N ARG A 70 -48.86 41.61 11.47
CA ARG A 70 -48.11 41.24 12.67
C ARG A 70 -48.20 42.31 13.77
N SER A 71 -48.29 41.87 15.02
CA SER A 71 -48.15 42.76 16.19
C SER A 71 -46.73 43.32 16.31
N GLU A 72 -46.52 44.40 17.04
CA GLU A 72 -45.17 44.99 17.24
C GLU A 72 -44.16 43.99 17.81
N LYS A 73 -44.57 43.16 18.78
CA LYS A 73 -43.72 42.09 19.33
C LYS A 73 -43.33 41.06 18.27
N GLN A 74 -44.26 40.69 17.39
CA GLN A 74 -43.98 39.76 16.28
C GLN A 74 -43.13 40.40 15.18
N LYS A 75 -43.28 41.71 14.93
CA LYS A 75 -42.42 42.44 13.99
C LYS A 75 -40.98 42.47 14.50
N ALA A 76 -40.78 42.83 15.77
CA ALA A 76 -39.46 42.82 16.41
C ALA A 76 -38.82 41.42 16.38
N ALA A 77 -39.57 40.37 16.70
CA ALA A 77 -39.08 39.00 16.68
C ALA A 77 -38.67 38.53 15.27
N VAL A 78 -39.42 38.86 14.22
CA VAL A 78 -39.06 38.44 12.85
C VAL A 78 -37.84 39.21 12.32
N CYS A 79 -37.63 40.44 12.77
CA CYS A 79 -36.44 41.23 12.45
C CYS A 79 -35.20 40.79 13.23
N ASP A 80 -35.37 40.08 14.34
CA ASP A 80 -34.27 39.57 15.15
C ASP A 80 -33.66 38.32 14.51
N THR A 81 -32.46 38.49 13.92
CA THR A 81 -31.73 37.42 13.24
C THR A 81 -31.36 36.29 14.19
N SER A 82 -31.19 36.55 15.48
CA SER A 82 -30.80 35.52 16.46
C SER A 82 -31.87 34.43 16.67
N THR A 83 -33.12 34.70 16.29
CA THR A 83 -34.24 33.76 16.40
C THR A 83 -34.51 33.00 15.11
N TRP A 84 -33.72 33.22 14.07
CA TRP A 84 -33.95 32.63 12.77
C TRP A 84 -33.62 31.14 12.75
N THR A 85 -34.56 30.35 12.24
CA THR A 85 -34.33 28.93 11.93
C THR A 85 -33.94 28.79 10.47
N PHE A 86 -32.91 28.02 10.16
CA PHE A 86 -32.39 27.85 8.80
C PHE A 86 -32.79 26.50 8.18
N THR A 87 -33.01 26.49 6.87
CA THR A 87 -33.28 25.29 6.08
C THR A 87 -31.98 24.58 5.71
N LYS A 88 -32.06 23.28 5.37
CA LYS A 88 -30.88 22.53 4.92
C LYS A 88 -30.24 23.13 3.66
N HIS A 89 -31.04 23.70 2.77
CA HIS A 89 -30.54 24.41 1.58
C HIS A 89 -29.72 25.63 1.96
N GLU A 90 -30.19 26.46 2.90
CA GLU A 90 -29.43 27.62 3.38
C GLU A 90 -28.12 27.22 4.05
N VAL A 91 -28.13 26.11 4.81
CA VAL A 91 -26.91 25.53 5.39
C VAL A 91 -25.95 25.08 4.29
N ALA A 92 -26.44 24.40 3.25
CA ALA A 92 -25.62 23.92 2.14
C ALA A 92 -24.98 25.07 1.35
N VAL A 93 -25.75 26.13 1.06
CA VAL A 93 -25.26 27.34 0.37
C VAL A 93 -24.22 28.07 1.23
N ALA A 94 -24.48 28.24 2.52
CA ALA A 94 -23.53 28.85 3.44
C ALA A 94 -22.23 28.03 3.55
N PHE A 95 -22.35 26.70 3.57
CA PHE A 95 -21.20 25.80 3.61
C PHE A 95 -20.40 25.84 2.31
N ASP A 96 -21.05 25.85 1.15
CA ASP A 96 -20.35 25.98 -0.13
C ASP A 96 -19.61 27.32 -0.25
N THR A 97 -20.26 28.41 0.17
CA THR A 97 -19.65 29.74 0.27
C THR A 97 -18.46 29.77 1.23
N LEU A 98 -18.51 29.02 2.33
CA LEU A 98 -17.40 28.87 3.26
C LEU A 98 -16.20 28.18 2.58
N MET A 99 -16.47 27.12 1.83
CA MET A 99 -15.44 26.32 1.16
C MET A 99 -14.78 27.04 -0.02
N ASP A 100 -15.42 28.07 -0.57
CA ASP A 100 -14.86 28.93 -1.64
C ASP A 100 -13.99 30.08 -1.11
N GLN A 101 -13.86 30.22 0.21
CA GLN A 101 -13.01 31.27 0.78
C GLN A 101 -11.53 30.95 0.52
N PRO A 102 -10.70 31.97 0.19
CA PRO A 102 -9.27 31.76 -0.06
C PRO A 102 -8.53 31.26 1.19
N VAL A 103 -9.01 31.63 2.37
CA VAL A 103 -8.52 31.17 3.67
C VAL A 103 -9.70 30.66 4.46
N LEU A 104 -9.68 29.36 4.76
CA LEU A 104 -10.73 28.72 5.55
C LEU A 104 -10.66 29.19 7.01
N PRO A 105 -11.78 29.58 7.63
CA PRO A 105 -11.83 29.90 9.05
C PRO A 105 -11.63 28.62 9.90
N PRO A 106 -11.54 28.70 11.24
CA PRO A 106 -11.40 27.52 12.09
C PRO A 106 -12.46 26.45 11.80
N ALA A 107 -12.07 25.17 11.83
CA ALA A 107 -12.98 24.05 11.52
C ALA A 107 -14.23 24.00 12.42
N GLY A 108 -14.18 24.61 13.61
CA GLY A 108 -15.34 24.77 14.47
C GLY A 108 -16.46 25.62 13.87
N VAL A 109 -16.16 26.56 12.97
CA VAL A 109 -17.16 27.31 12.19
C VAL A 109 -17.90 26.38 11.23
N ALA A 110 -17.14 25.56 10.49
CA ALA A 110 -17.71 24.57 9.59
C ALA A 110 -18.55 23.53 10.35
N GLN A 111 -18.05 23.02 11.48
CA GLN A 111 -18.81 22.10 12.32
C GLN A 111 -20.08 22.75 12.88
N ALA A 112 -20.03 24.03 13.27
CA ALA A 112 -21.21 24.77 13.73
C ALA A 112 -22.27 24.89 12.62
N LEU A 113 -21.88 25.20 11.38
CA LEU A 113 -22.79 25.20 10.23
C LEU A 113 -23.45 23.84 10.02
N LEU A 114 -22.65 22.76 10.04
CA LEU A 114 -23.16 21.40 9.83
C LEU A 114 -24.15 20.98 10.94
N MET A 115 -23.96 21.45 12.18
CA MET A 115 -24.89 21.20 13.29
C MET A 115 -26.28 21.85 13.09
N TYR A 116 -26.37 23.01 12.41
CA TYR A 116 -27.67 23.62 12.09
C TYR A 116 -28.50 22.78 11.11
N GLY A 117 -27.86 21.97 10.27
CA GLY A 117 -28.55 21.14 9.28
C GLY A 117 -29.26 19.92 9.87
N ASN A 118 -28.84 19.42 11.05
CA ASN A 118 -29.28 18.14 11.63
C ASN A 118 -29.28 16.99 10.59
N LEU A 119 -28.10 16.67 10.08
CA LEU A 119 -27.89 15.83 8.90
C LEU A 119 -27.44 14.42 9.27
N GLY A 120 -27.80 13.44 8.44
CA GLY A 120 -27.27 12.08 8.55
C GLY A 120 -25.90 11.93 7.87
N THR A 121 -25.74 12.52 6.69
CA THR A 121 -24.50 12.42 5.88
C THR A 121 -24.17 13.74 5.18
N LEU A 122 -22.91 13.93 4.78
CA LEU A 122 -22.51 15.10 4.00
C LEU A 122 -23.16 15.15 2.60
N GLY A 123 -23.37 13.99 1.98
CA GLY A 123 -24.02 13.88 0.69
C GLY A 123 -25.48 14.35 0.68
N GLU A 124 -26.20 14.13 1.79
CA GLU A 124 -27.54 14.68 1.99
C GLU A 124 -27.54 16.22 1.90
N LEU A 125 -26.56 16.86 2.54
CA LEU A 125 -26.42 18.31 2.51
C LEU A 125 -26.05 18.82 1.12
N TRP A 126 -25.18 18.10 0.41
CA TRP A 126 -24.83 18.45 -0.97
C TRP A 126 -26.06 18.40 -1.89
N ALA A 127 -26.91 17.39 -1.77
CA ALA A 127 -28.16 17.34 -2.55
C ALA A 127 -29.09 18.54 -2.27
N HIS A 128 -29.04 19.08 -1.04
CA HIS A 128 -29.75 20.29 -0.70
C HIS A 128 -29.13 21.57 -1.28
N SER A 129 -27.85 21.59 -1.66
CA SER A 129 -27.25 22.77 -2.32
C SER A 129 -27.86 22.99 -3.71
N THR A 130 -28.12 21.90 -4.44
CA THR A 130 -28.62 21.94 -5.82
C THR A 130 -30.14 22.06 -5.89
N ASP A 131 -30.90 21.58 -4.89
CA ASP A 131 -32.36 21.69 -4.85
C ASP A 131 -32.92 22.26 -3.54
N ALA A 132 -33.31 23.54 -3.59
CA ALA A 132 -33.98 24.24 -2.51
C ALA A 132 -35.35 23.65 -2.11
N THR A 133 -36.01 22.89 -3.00
CA THR A 133 -37.31 22.28 -2.74
C THR A 133 -37.21 20.89 -2.14
N LEU A 134 -36.01 20.30 -2.08
CA LEU A 134 -35.78 18.91 -1.71
C LEU A 134 -36.34 18.57 -0.34
N GLU A 135 -36.17 19.49 0.63
CA GLU A 135 -36.64 19.29 2.00
C GLU A 135 -38.17 19.14 2.05
N LYS A 136 -38.90 19.90 1.23
CA LYS A 136 -40.36 19.80 1.11
C LYS A 136 -40.77 18.50 0.41
N ARG A 137 -40.01 18.07 -0.61
CA ARG A 137 -40.26 16.83 -1.36
C ARG A 137 -40.06 15.58 -0.49
N MET A 138 -38.98 15.55 0.31
CA MET A 138 -38.71 14.46 1.25
C MET A 138 -39.79 14.34 2.33
N LYS A 139 -40.26 15.45 2.90
CA LYS A 139 -41.37 15.45 3.88
C LYS A 139 -42.68 14.90 3.31
N CYS A 140 -42.89 15.01 1.99
CA CYS A 140 -44.07 14.48 1.28
C CYS A 140 -43.97 12.99 0.88
N LYS A 141 -43.00 12.22 1.42
CA LYS A 141 -42.84 10.75 1.29
C LYS A 141 -42.60 10.18 -0.13
N ARG A 142 -42.11 10.97 -1.10
CA ARG A 142 -42.08 10.51 -2.50
C ARG A 142 -40.75 10.10 -3.14
N LEU A 143 -39.58 10.27 -2.52
CA LEU A 143 -38.33 9.92 -3.22
C LEU A 143 -37.23 9.49 -2.24
N SER A 144 -36.51 8.41 -2.60
CA SER A 144 -35.11 8.23 -2.24
C SER A 144 -34.28 9.15 -3.13
N VAL A 145 -33.38 9.93 -2.55
CA VAL A 145 -32.51 10.82 -3.31
C VAL A 145 -31.29 10.05 -3.77
N ASN A 146 -31.22 9.78 -5.07
CA ASN A 146 -29.94 9.52 -5.73
C ASN A 146 -29.36 10.88 -6.08
N PHE A 147 -28.28 11.28 -5.42
CA PHE A 147 -27.46 12.41 -5.84
C PHE A 147 -26.19 11.84 -6.47
N ASP A 148 -25.64 12.57 -7.44
CA ASP A 148 -24.38 12.18 -8.06
C ASP A 148 -23.24 12.53 -7.10
N ALA A 149 -22.60 11.50 -6.54
CA ALA A 149 -21.49 11.66 -5.62
C ALA A 149 -20.26 12.28 -6.30
N LEU A 150 -20.17 12.21 -7.64
CA LEU A 150 -19.02 12.68 -8.40
C LEU A 150 -18.91 14.21 -8.45
N GLU A 151 -20.02 14.93 -8.28
CA GLU A 151 -20.01 16.40 -8.35
C GLU A 151 -19.61 17.09 -7.02
N MET A 152 -19.65 16.36 -5.90
CA MET A 152 -19.42 16.96 -4.58
C MET A 152 -17.95 17.31 -4.35
N SER A 153 -17.62 18.61 -4.37
CA SER A 153 -16.23 19.10 -4.33
C SER A 153 -15.74 19.59 -2.96
N TRP A 154 -16.54 19.48 -1.88
CA TRP A 154 -16.14 20.03 -0.58
C TRP A 154 -14.89 19.37 0.01
N LEU A 155 -14.76 18.05 -0.07
CA LEU A 155 -13.55 17.37 0.41
C LEU A 155 -12.34 17.72 -0.46
N ASP A 156 -12.54 17.81 -1.78
CA ASP A 156 -11.53 18.20 -2.74
C ASP A 156 -10.97 19.59 -2.43
N LYS A 157 -11.84 20.57 -2.14
CA LYS A 157 -11.46 21.92 -1.71
C LYS A 157 -10.68 21.87 -0.40
N ALA A 158 -11.14 21.13 0.61
CA ALA A 158 -10.43 21.01 1.89
C ALA A 158 -9.00 20.46 1.75
N VAL A 159 -8.83 19.44 0.89
CA VAL A 159 -7.51 18.88 0.55
C VAL A 159 -6.67 19.86 -0.27
N ALA A 160 -7.28 20.57 -1.22
CA ALA A 160 -6.61 21.60 -1.99
C ALA A 160 -6.08 22.74 -1.10
N HIS A 161 -6.75 23.05 0.01
CA HIS A 161 -6.27 23.98 1.03
C HIS A 161 -5.26 23.36 2.02
N ASP A 162 -4.97 22.06 1.92
CA ASP A 162 -4.13 21.30 2.87
C ASP A 162 -4.58 21.45 4.34
N ASN A 163 -5.88 21.60 4.56
CA ASN A 163 -6.44 21.84 5.89
C ASN A 163 -6.88 20.53 6.54
N VAL A 164 -5.95 19.88 7.24
CA VAL A 164 -6.16 18.58 7.92
C VAL A 164 -7.38 18.57 8.85
N ASN A 165 -7.70 19.69 9.52
CA ASN A 165 -8.86 19.77 10.40
C ASN A 165 -10.18 19.71 9.63
N TYR A 166 -10.25 20.37 8.47
CA TYR A 166 -11.42 20.27 7.58
C TYR A 166 -11.52 18.88 6.96
N ILE A 167 -10.41 18.31 6.51
CA ILE A 167 -10.39 16.92 6.00
C ILE A 167 -10.96 15.98 7.07
N HIS A 168 -10.50 16.11 8.32
CA HIS A 168 -10.99 15.28 9.42
C HIS A 168 -12.49 15.50 9.66
N LEU A 169 -12.94 16.75 9.75
CA LEU A 169 -14.34 17.11 9.92
C LEU A 169 -15.25 16.57 8.81
N LEU A 170 -14.81 16.62 7.56
CA LEU A 170 -15.59 16.14 6.44
C LEU A 170 -15.61 14.60 6.39
N CYS A 171 -14.48 13.94 6.68
CA CYS A 171 -14.41 12.49 6.70
C CYS A 171 -15.26 11.87 7.82
N GLN A 172 -15.31 12.49 9.01
CA GLN A 172 -16.18 12.01 10.11
C GLN A 172 -17.69 12.11 9.80
N MET A 173 -18.08 12.86 8.77
CA MET A 173 -19.47 13.00 8.30
C MET A 173 -19.88 11.92 7.26
N GLN A 174 -19.11 10.83 7.16
CA GLN A 174 -19.36 9.68 6.28
C GLN A 174 -19.53 10.07 4.80
N VAL A 175 -18.42 10.51 4.20
CA VAL A 175 -18.33 10.72 2.75
C VAL A 175 -18.30 9.39 1.99
N GLY A 176 -18.80 9.40 0.75
CA GLY A 176 -18.75 8.23 -0.12
C GLY A 176 -17.32 7.87 -0.53
N GLN A 177 -17.08 6.59 -0.82
CA GLN A 177 -15.75 6.06 -1.18
C GLN A 177 -15.12 6.79 -2.37
N GLU A 178 -15.89 7.00 -3.44
CA GLU A 178 -15.39 7.68 -4.66
C GLU A 178 -14.86 9.09 -4.38
N ILE A 179 -15.44 9.77 -3.39
CA ILE A 179 -15.04 11.12 -2.97
C ILE A 179 -13.76 11.05 -2.13
N LEU A 180 -13.64 10.04 -1.25
CA LEU A 180 -12.41 9.78 -0.48
C LEU A 180 -11.23 9.47 -1.40
N ASP A 181 -11.45 8.61 -2.39
CA ASP A 181 -10.44 8.20 -3.36
C ASP A 181 -9.99 9.39 -4.21
N ARG A 182 -10.94 10.18 -4.71
CA ARG A 182 -10.64 11.41 -5.45
C ARG A 182 -9.84 12.41 -4.61
N ALA A 183 -10.25 12.63 -3.36
CA ALA A 183 -9.53 13.48 -2.42
C ALA A 183 -8.12 12.97 -2.13
N PHE A 184 -7.92 11.64 -2.08
CA PHE A 184 -6.61 11.02 -1.96
C PHE A 184 -5.74 11.35 -3.18
N GLY A 185 -6.27 11.26 -4.40
CA GLY A 185 -5.55 11.66 -5.62
C GLY A 185 -5.08 13.12 -5.59
N ILE A 186 -5.91 14.02 -5.08
CA ILE A 186 -5.53 15.43 -4.91
C ILE A 186 -4.42 15.56 -3.87
N ALA A 187 -4.53 14.88 -2.72
CA ALA A 187 -3.51 14.90 -1.68
C ALA A 187 -2.16 14.36 -2.18
N LEU A 188 -2.19 13.30 -3.01
CA LEU A 188 -1.03 12.71 -3.67
C LEU A 188 -0.38 13.68 -4.65
N SER A 189 -1.16 14.38 -5.48
CA SER A 189 -0.63 15.39 -6.42
C SER A 189 0.09 16.55 -5.71
N LYS A 190 -0.31 16.84 -4.46
CA LYS A 190 0.28 17.86 -3.60
C LYS A 190 1.39 17.35 -2.68
N LEU A 191 1.63 16.04 -2.65
CA LEU A 191 2.56 15.38 -1.74
C LEU A 191 2.29 15.67 -0.24
N SER A 192 1.04 15.91 0.13
CA SER A 192 0.67 16.17 1.53
C SER A 192 0.55 14.86 2.31
N LEU A 193 1.65 14.40 2.91
CA LEU A 193 1.68 13.16 3.70
C LEU A 193 0.68 13.17 4.87
N ARG A 194 0.40 14.35 5.45
CA ARG A 194 -0.57 14.50 6.54
C ARG A 194 -2.00 14.26 6.06
N ALA A 195 -2.36 14.82 4.91
CA ALA A 195 -3.67 14.61 4.30
C ALA A 195 -3.82 13.16 3.83
N ILE A 196 -2.81 12.61 3.16
CA ILE A 196 -2.76 11.20 2.72
C ILE A 196 -2.98 10.27 3.92
N LYS A 197 -2.19 10.42 4.99
CA LYS A 197 -2.33 9.59 6.21
C LYS A 197 -3.76 9.64 6.78
N LEU A 198 -4.36 10.83 6.82
CA LEU A 198 -5.70 11.00 7.34
C LEU A 198 -6.74 10.33 6.42
N LEU A 199 -6.68 10.56 5.12
CA LEU A 199 -7.60 9.94 4.15
C LEU A 199 -7.50 8.41 4.16
N LEU A 200 -6.27 7.87 4.21
CA LEU A 200 -6.03 6.43 4.36
C LEU A 200 -6.60 5.88 5.66
N SER A 201 -6.51 6.62 6.77
CA SER A 201 -7.12 6.20 8.05
C SER A 201 -8.65 6.14 8.01
N PHE A 202 -9.28 6.86 7.08
CA PHE A 202 -10.71 6.80 6.79
C PHE A 202 -11.06 5.79 5.68
N GLY A 203 -10.08 5.06 5.14
CA GLY A 203 -10.31 3.98 4.17
C GLY A 203 -10.24 4.40 2.71
N ALA A 204 -9.57 5.51 2.37
CA ALA A 204 -9.32 5.86 0.97
C ALA A 204 -8.52 4.75 0.24
N VAL A 205 -8.93 4.46 -1.00
CA VAL A 205 -8.31 3.48 -1.89
C VAL A 205 -7.41 4.21 -2.89
N ALA A 206 -6.16 3.74 -2.96
CA ALA A 206 -5.07 4.30 -3.73
C ALA A 206 -4.82 3.53 -5.06
N SER A 207 -5.41 2.35 -5.26
CA SER A 207 -5.25 1.54 -6.49
C SER A 207 -5.62 2.28 -7.79
N GLY A 208 -6.41 3.36 -7.74
CA GLY A 208 -6.70 4.18 -8.93
C GLY A 208 -5.56 5.13 -9.35
N TYR A 209 -4.44 5.18 -8.62
CA TYR A 209 -3.38 6.18 -8.77
C TYR A 209 -1.99 5.56 -8.98
N GLU A 210 -1.94 4.40 -9.63
CA GLU A 210 -0.74 3.57 -9.80
C GLU A 210 0.44 4.35 -10.42
N GLU A 211 0.21 5.10 -11.50
CA GLU A 211 1.24 5.91 -12.16
C GLU A 211 1.86 6.97 -11.23
N ALA A 212 1.02 7.62 -10.42
CA ALA A 212 1.46 8.65 -9.50
C ALA A 212 2.24 8.04 -8.33
N ILE A 213 1.84 6.85 -7.87
CA ILE A 213 2.51 6.10 -6.81
C ILE A 213 3.85 5.54 -7.32
N ASP A 214 3.90 4.95 -8.51
CA ASP A 214 5.14 4.46 -9.11
C ASP A 214 6.17 5.58 -9.27
N LYS A 215 5.72 6.77 -9.70
CA LYS A 215 6.60 7.95 -9.72
C LYS A 215 7.17 8.27 -8.34
N GLN A 216 6.39 8.17 -7.27
CA GLN A 216 6.88 8.39 -5.90
C GLN A 216 7.82 7.29 -5.41
N ILE A 217 7.61 6.04 -5.83
CA ILE A 217 8.53 4.93 -5.56
C ILE A 217 9.87 5.18 -6.27
N LYS A 218 9.83 5.61 -7.53
CA LYS A 218 11.02 6.02 -8.30
C LYS A 218 11.78 7.16 -7.64
N ASP A 219 11.06 8.14 -7.11
CA ASP A 219 11.62 9.26 -6.33
C ASP A 219 12.12 8.83 -4.93
N ARG A 220 12.04 7.53 -4.59
CA ARG A 220 12.46 6.91 -3.33
C ARG A 220 11.73 7.47 -2.10
N ASN A 221 10.47 7.87 -2.26
CA ASN A 221 9.62 8.36 -1.18
C ASN A 221 9.10 7.18 -0.30
N LEU A 222 9.98 6.66 0.56
CA LEU A 222 9.64 5.55 1.46
C LEU A 222 8.55 5.92 2.47
N GLU A 223 8.43 7.18 2.88
CA GLU A 223 7.40 7.63 3.83
C GLU A 223 5.99 7.41 3.26
N LEU A 224 5.78 7.67 1.97
CA LEU A 224 4.51 7.36 1.32
C LEU A 224 4.24 5.84 1.28
N VAL A 225 5.26 5.04 0.94
CA VAL A 225 5.14 3.58 0.90
C VAL A 225 4.79 3.03 2.28
N GLU A 226 5.43 3.52 3.34
CA GLU A 226 5.09 3.16 4.73
C GLU A 226 3.63 3.49 5.06
N LEU A 227 3.12 4.65 4.64
CA LEU A 227 1.72 5.02 4.85
C LEU A 227 0.76 4.08 4.12
N LEU A 228 1.04 3.78 2.85
CA LEU A 228 0.23 2.87 2.03
C LEU A 228 0.24 1.44 2.61
N LEU A 229 1.39 0.95 3.05
CA LEU A 229 1.49 -0.36 3.70
C LEU A 229 0.82 -0.41 5.08
N SER A 230 0.79 0.74 5.77
CA SER A 230 0.05 0.88 7.03
C SER A 230 -1.47 0.87 6.83
N ALA A 231 -1.97 1.12 5.62
CA ALA A 231 -3.37 0.99 5.22
C ALA A 231 -3.55 -0.19 4.24
N PRO A 232 -3.61 -1.44 4.72
CA PRO A 232 -3.56 -2.62 3.84
C PRO A 232 -4.70 -2.68 2.81
N ASP A 233 -5.83 -2.07 3.10
CA ASP A 233 -6.99 -2.05 2.20
C ASP A 233 -6.91 -0.94 1.14
N SER A 234 -5.89 -0.07 1.19
CA SER A 234 -5.76 1.05 0.24
C SER A 234 -5.24 0.62 -1.13
N MET A 235 -4.42 -0.42 -1.21
CA MET A 235 -3.92 -0.97 -2.47
C MET A 235 -4.07 -2.47 -2.44
N ASP A 236 -4.62 -3.02 -3.50
CA ASP A 236 -4.71 -4.46 -3.67
C ASP A 236 -3.34 -5.08 -4.00
N SER A 237 -3.27 -6.41 -4.00
CA SER A 237 -2.01 -7.11 -4.26
C SER A 237 -1.58 -7.06 -5.73
N ALA A 238 -2.51 -6.80 -6.65
CA ALA A 238 -2.20 -6.71 -8.08
C ALA A 238 -1.46 -5.40 -8.38
N THR A 239 -1.96 -4.27 -7.88
CA THR A 239 -1.32 -2.96 -7.98
C THR A 239 0.08 -2.98 -7.36
N TRP A 240 0.25 -3.57 -6.16
CA TRP A 240 1.58 -3.68 -5.55
C TRP A 240 2.54 -4.53 -6.38
N LYS A 241 2.04 -5.58 -7.04
CA LYS A 241 2.85 -6.44 -7.90
C LYS A 241 3.29 -5.67 -9.15
N GLU A 242 2.41 -4.89 -9.76
CA GLU A 242 2.74 -4.03 -10.90
C GLU A 242 3.83 -3.01 -10.56
N CYS A 243 3.71 -2.30 -9.44
CA CYS A 243 4.77 -1.38 -8.99
C CYS A 243 6.11 -2.09 -8.75
N LEU A 244 6.08 -3.35 -8.30
CA LEU A 244 7.28 -4.15 -8.08
C LEU A 244 7.91 -4.64 -9.39
N ASP A 245 7.08 -5.09 -10.34
CA ASP A 245 7.50 -5.51 -11.67
C ASP A 245 8.11 -4.33 -12.46
N ASP A 246 7.56 -3.12 -12.30
CA ASP A 246 8.11 -1.88 -12.86
C ASP A 246 9.47 -1.51 -12.25
N GLU A 247 9.61 -1.61 -10.93
CA GLU A 247 10.88 -1.37 -10.24
C GLU A 247 11.97 -2.37 -10.66
N LEU A 248 11.61 -3.64 -10.86
CA LEU A 248 12.52 -4.65 -11.41
C LEU A 248 12.89 -4.36 -12.86
N SER A 249 11.92 -3.98 -13.70
CA SER A 249 12.15 -3.66 -15.10
C SER A 249 13.11 -2.46 -15.24
N ARG A 250 13.00 -1.47 -14.37
CA ARG A 250 13.96 -0.35 -14.27
C ARG A 250 15.35 -0.84 -13.87
N ALA A 251 15.43 -1.76 -12.90
CA ALA A 251 16.70 -2.34 -12.48
C ALA A 251 17.39 -3.13 -13.62
N GLU A 252 16.61 -3.88 -14.39
CA GLU A 252 17.12 -4.59 -15.58
C GLU A 252 17.56 -3.62 -16.69
N ALA A 253 16.95 -2.44 -16.80
CA ALA A 253 17.37 -1.37 -17.69
C ALA A 253 18.62 -0.61 -17.20
N GLY A 254 19.18 -0.96 -16.03
CA GLY A 254 20.40 -0.39 -15.47
C GLY A 254 20.18 0.69 -14.40
N GLU A 255 18.94 0.97 -13.98
CA GLU A 255 18.70 1.77 -12.78
C GLU A 255 19.03 0.97 -11.51
N THR A 256 19.26 1.64 -10.38
CA THR A 256 19.58 0.95 -9.12
C THR A 256 18.30 0.50 -8.41
N LEU A 257 18.12 -0.81 -8.25
CA LEU A 257 17.03 -1.42 -7.48
C LEU A 257 16.97 -0.88 -6.05
N SER A 258 15.80 -0.40 -5.62
CA SER A 258 15.59 0.07 -4.25
C SER A 258 15.43 -1.08 -3.25
N ILE A 259 16.53 -1.48 -2.63
CA ILE A 259 16.57 -2.54 -1.60
C ILE A 259 15.67 -2.20 -0.40
N SER A 260 15.62 -0.92 0.01
CA SER A 260 14.76 -0.47 1.11
C SER A 260 13.28 -0.62 0.78
N PHE A 261 12.88 -0.31 -0.46
CA PHE A 261 11.50 -0.49 -0.92
C PHE A 261 11.11 -1.98 -0.92
N LEU A 262 11.95 -2.84 -1.52
CA LEU A 262 11.71 -4.28 -1.57
C LEU A 262 11.59 -4.89 -0.16
N LEU A 263 12.52 -4.52 0.74
CA LEU A 263 12.53 -4.98 2.13
C LEU A 263 11.27 -4.54 2.88
N LEU A 264 10.87 -3.27 2.73
CA LEU A 264 9.69 -2.74 3.38
C LEU A 264 8.40 -3.39 2.84
N LEU A 265 8.30 -3.59 1.53
CA LEU A 265 7.15 -4.19 0.88
C LEU A 265 6.97 -5.66 1.30
N LEU A 266 8.00 -6.50 1.11
CA LEU A 266 7.89 -7.94 1.38
C LEU A 266 7.76 -8.25 2.87
N SER A 267 8.32 -7.41 3.75
CA SER A 267 8.13 -7.57 5.21
C SER A 267 6.69 -7.33 5.69
N ASN A 268 5.92 -6.51 4.97
CA ASN A 268 4.52 -6.23 5.29
C ASN A 268 3.54 -7.01 4.38
N ARG A 269 3.97 -7.46 3.20
CA ARG A 269 3.20 -8.25 2.23
C ARG A 269 4.01 -9.42 1.67
N PRO A 270 4.29 -10.46 2.49
CA PRO A 270 5.07 -11.62 2.06
C PRO A 270 4.44 -12.41 0.92
N GLY A 271 3.11 -12.31 0.74
CA GLY A 271 2.38 -12.96 -0.36
C GLY A 271 2.72 -12.41 -1.76
N LEU A 272 3.49 -11.33 -1.86
CA LEU A 272 4.00 -10.82 -3.14
C LEU A 272 5.29 -11.53 -3.60
N ALA A 273 5.93 -12.31 -2.73
CA ALA A 273 7.06 -13.15 -3.10
C ALA A 273 6.62 -14.19 -4.15
N SER A 274 7.35 -14.27 -5.27
CA SER A 274 6.98 -15.11 -6.41
C SER A 274 8.20 -15.54 -7.23
N ASP A 275 8.02 -16.57 -8.04
CA ASP A 275 9.04 -17.11 -8.94
C ASP A 275 9.62 -16.05 -9.87
N SER A 276 8.76 -15.20 -10.45
CA SER A 276 9.20 -14.13 -11.34
C SER A 276 10.08 -13.12 -10.61
N LEU A 277 9.72 -12.75 -9.39
CA LEU A 277 10.48 -11.83 -8.55
C LEU A 277 11.86 -12.41 -8.19
N LEU A 278 11.93 -13.68 -7.83
CA LEU A 278 13.21 -14.36 -7.54
C LEU A 278 14.09 -14.42 -8.80
N LEU A 279 13.54 -14.84 -9.95
CA LEU A 279 14.28 -14.92 -11.20
C LEU A 279 14.83 -13.55 -11.65
N SER A 280 14.07 -12.47 -11.50
CA SER A 280 14.54 -11.12 -11.85
C SER A 280 15.64 -10.62 -10.89
N ALA A 281 15.55 -10.94 -9.59
CA ALA A 281 16.64 -10.65 -8.65
C ALA A 281 17.93 -11.42 -8.98
N LEU A 282 17.81 -12.68 -9.39
CA LEU A 282 18.94 -13.49 -9.83
C LEU A 282 19.53 -12.99 -11.16
N ARG A 283 18.69 -12.60 -12.12
CA ARG A 283 19.14 -12.04 -13.42
C ARG A 283 19.92 -10.74 -13.26
N SER A 284 19.53 -9.91 -12.28
CA SER A 284 20.26 -8.70 -11.91
C SER A 284 21.46 -8.95 -10.99
N HIS A 285 21.75 -10.22 -10.66
CA HIS A 285 22.78 -10.66 -9.72
C HIS A 285 22.70 -9.96 -8.35
N ASN A 286 21.49 -9.57 -7.93
CA ASN A 286 21.32 -8.78 -6.72
C ASN A 286 21.19 -9.70 -5.49
N VAL A 287 22.31 -9.90 -4.79
CA VAL A 287 22.42 -10.76 -3.60
C VAL A 287 21.44 -10.32 -2.50
N GLN A 288 21.33 -9.01 -2.26
CA GLN A 288 20.45 -8.46 -1.23
C GLN A 288 18.97 -8.71 -1.55
N ALA A 289 18.54 -8.44 -2.78
CA ALA A 289 17.18 -8.68 -3.21
C ALA A 289 16.81 -10.16 -3.12
N THR A 290 17.71 -11.03 -3.59
CA THR A 290 17.56 -12.50 -3.50
C THR A 290 17.35 -12.94 -2.05
N ALA A 291 18.20 -12.46 -1.13
CA ALA A 291 18.07 -12.75 0.30
C ALA A 291 16.74 -12.25 0.88
N ILE A 292 16.28 -11.05 0.52
CA ILE A 292 14.99 -10.51 0.99
C ILE A 292 13.82 -11.38 0.50
N ILE A 293 13.82 -11.76 -0.77
CA ILE A 293 12.74 -12.57 -1.36
C ILE A 293 12.67 -13.93 -0.66
N LEU A 294 13.81 -14.59 -0.46
CA LEU A 294 13.87 -15.86 0.26
C LEU A 294 13.50 -15.69 1.74
N ALA A 295 13.90 -14.60 2.38
CA ALA A 295 13.60 -14.30 3.78
C ALA A 295 12.09 -14.17 4.08
N TYR A 296 11.31 -13.65 3.12
CA TYR A 296 9.87 -13.37 3.28
C TYR A 296 8.96 -14.25 2.44
N ALA A 297 9.49 -15.17 1.65
CA ALA A 297 8.70 -16.21 0.99
C ALA A 297 7.94 -17.04 2.03
N THR A 298 6.68 -17.37 1.72
CA THR A 298 5.82 -18.17 2.61
C THR A 298 6.31 -19.61 2.74
N SER A 299 6.95 -20.14 1.70
CA SER A 299 7.58 -21.47 1.66
C SER A 299 8.65 -21.50 0.56
N ASN A 300 9.64 -22.39 0.67
CA ASN A 300 10.55 -22.70 -0.43
C ASN A 300 9.85 -23.42 -1.59
N GLU A 301 8.73 -24.10 -1.29
CA GLU A 301 7.99 -24.91 -2.26
C GLU A 301 7.52 -24.12 -3.47
N ILE A 302 7.25 -22.82 -3.30
CA ILE A 302 6.80 -21.96 -4.39
C ILE A 302 7.85 -21.90 -5.50
N PHE A 303 9.14 -21.95 -5.15
CA PHE A 303 10.26 -21.79 -6.07
C PHE A 303 10.79 -23.11 -6.67
N LEU A 304 10.23 -24.28 -6.30
CA LEU A 304 10.80 -25.58 -6.71
C LEU A 304 10.82 -25.75 -8.24
N ASN A 305 9.87 -25.16 -8.94
CA ASN A 305 9.73 -25.24 -10.39
C ASN A 305 10.81 -24.45 -11.15
N ILE A 306 11.45 -23.46 -10.50
CA ILE A 306 12.43 -22.58 -11.13
C ILE A 306 13.88 -22.89 -10.75
N ARG A 307 14.14 -23.95 -9.97
CA ARG A 307 15.49 -24.30 -9.45
C ARG A 307 16.56 -24.42 -10.52
N HIS A 308 16.26 -25.08 -11.65
CA HIS A 308 17.19 -25.21 -12.76
C HIS A 308 17.50 -23.87 -13.42
N GLN A 309 16.46 -23.06 -13.67
CA GLN A 309 16.61 -21.73 -14.26
C GLN A 309 17.38 -20.78 -13.32
N ALA A 310 17.10 -20.84 -12.02
CA ALA A 310 17.82 -20.08 -11.00
C ALA A 310 19.31 -20.43 -11.00
N SER A 311 19.64 -21.73 -11.03
CA SER A 311 21.02 -22.22 -11.07
C SER A 311 21.76 -21.78 -12.34
N GLU A 312 21.09 -21.83 -13.49
CA GLU A 312 21.62 -21.33 -14.76
C GLU A 312 21.92 -19.83 -14.68
N LEU A 313 20.98 -19.01 -14.17
CA LEU A 313 21.18 -17.56 -14.02
C LEU A 313 22.37 -17.23 -13.12
N VAL A 314 22.52 -17.89 -11.97
CA VAL A 314 23.64 -17.65 -11.05
C VAL A 314 24.99 -18.03 -11.69
N SER A 315 25.03 -19.09 -12.51
CA SER A 315 26.24 -19.52 -13.22
C SER A 315 26.78 -18.49 -14.21
N HIS A 316 25.91 -17.58 -14.69
CA HIS A 316 26.28 -16.46 -15.57
C HIS A 316 26.80 -15.23 -14.82
N CYS A 317 26.75 -15.21 -13.49
CA CYS A 317 27.29 -14.13 -12.68
C CYS A 317 28.81 -14.06 -12.82
N GLN A 318 29.33 -12.87 -13.18
CA GLN A 318 30.76 -12.65 -13.43
C GLN A 318 31.56 -12.44 -12.15
N ASP A 319 30.94 -11.92 -11.10
CA ASP A 319 31.60 -11.69 -9.81
C ASP A 319 31.58 -12.97 -8.99
N ASP A 320 32.76 -13.48 -8.65
CA ASP A 320 32.92 -14.76 -7.93
C ASP A 320 32.28 -14.73 -6.54
N ASN A 321 32.34 -13.60 -5.84
CA ASN A 321 31.81 -13.47 -4.50
C ASN A 321 30.29 -13.40 -4.51
N ASP A 322 29.70 -12.60 -5.41
CA ASP A 322 28.25 -12.53 -5.59
C ASP A 322 27.71 -13.88 -6.08
N ARG A 323 28.37 -14.52 -7.05
CA ARG A 323 28.03 -15.87 -7.54
C ARG A 323 28.02 -16.89 -6.40
N PHE A 324 29.06 -16.94 -5.58
CA PHE A 324 29.11 -17.81 -4.41
C PHE A 324 27.97 -17.51 -3.42
N MET A 325 27.72 -16.24 -3.11
CA MET A 325 26.68 -15.84 -2.18
C MET A 325 25.27 -16.18 -2.69
N LEU A 326 25.01 -16.01 -3.99
CA LEU A 326 23.74 -16.40 -4.61
C LEU A 326 23.54 -17.92 -4.53
N PHE A 327 24.56 -18.73 -4.87
CA PHE A 327 24.48 -20.18 -4.72
C PHE A 327 24.26 -20.61 -3.27
N LYS A 328 24.89 -19.92 -2.31
CA LYS A 328 24.67 -20.15 -0.88
C LYS A 328 23.22 -19.90 -0.47
N LEU A 329 22.65 -18.77 -0.90
CA LEU A 329 21.26 -18.44 -0.62
C LEU A 329 20.28 -19.47 -1.22
N LEU A 330 20.54 -19.93 -2.45
CA LEU A 330 19.75 -20.98 -3.09
C LEU A 330 19.90 -22.33 -2.38
N PHE A 331 21.12 -22.71 -1.99
CA PHE A 331 21.40 -23.95 -1.27
C PHE A 331 20.70 -23.97 0.10
N ASP A 332 20.81 -22.88 0.86
CA ASP A 332 20.14 -22.71 2.16
C ASP A 332 18.60 -22.71 2.05
N SER A 333 18.07 -22.61 0.83
CA SER A 333 16.64 -22.67 0.51
C SER A 333 16.20 -23.98 -0.15
N ASP A 334 17.08 -24.99 -0.22
CA ASP A 334 16.86 -26.27 -0.92
C ASP A 334 16.55 -26.09 -2.43
N LEU A 335 17.07 -25.01 -3.03
CA LEU A 335 16.86 -24.66 -4.44
C LEU A 335 17.99 -25.08 -5.37
N VAL A 336 19.01 -25.75 -4.84
CA VAL A 336 20.11 -26.32 -5.63
C VAL A 336 19.86 -27.82 -5.80
N GLU A 337 19.74 -28.26 -7.04
CA GLU A 337 19.60 -29.68 -7.40
C GLU A 337 20.53 -30.00 -8.56
N ASP A 338 21.09 -31.22 -8.53
CA ASP A 338 21.94 -31.74 -9.58
C ASP A 338 21.31 -31.55 -10.97
N SER A 339 22.06 -30.92 -11.85
CA SER A 339 21.65 -30.60 -13.21
C SER A 339 22.86 -30.36 -14.08
N LEU A 340 22.70 -30.52 -15.40
CA LEU A 340 23.80 -30.34 -16.34
C LEU A 340 24.52 -28.98 -16.18
N PRO A 341 23.82 -27.82 -16.04
CA PRO A 341 24.49 -26.54 -15.85
C PRO A 341 25.37 -26.50 -14.59
N LEU A 342 24.91 -27.09 -13.48
CA LEU A 342 25.70 -27.12 -12.24
C LEU A 342 26.89 -28.06 -12.30
N ARG A 343 26.79 -29.17 -13.04
CA ARG A 343 27.92 -30.08 -13.26
C ARG A 343 29.00 -29.40 -14.11
N GLU A 344 28.59 -28.64 -15.13
CA GLU A 344 29.50 -27.82 -15.94
C GLU A 344 30.14 -26.70 -15.10
N GLU A 345 29.34 -26.03 -14.26
CA GLU A 345 29.81 -25.01 -13.33
C GLU A 345 30.82 -25.58 -12.33
N LEU A 346 30.56 -26.77 -11.76
CA LEU A 346 31.48 -27.47 -10.87
C LEU A 346 32.82 -27.77 -11.55
N VAL A 347 32.82 -28.23 -12.82
CA VAL A 347 34.06 -28.44 -13.59
C VAL A 347 34.80 -27.12 -13.81
N LYS A 348 34.08 -26.05 -14.14
CA LYS A 348 34.65 -24.71 -14.34
C LYS A 348 35.28 -24.18 -13.04
N ASP A 349 34.60 -24.30 -11.91
CA ASP A 349 35.11 -23.83 -10.62
C ASP A 349 36.25 -24.70 -10.09
N THR A 350 36.27 -25.99 -10.43
CA THR A 350 37.41 -26.88 -10.17
C THR A 350 38.65 -26.40 -10.92
N LYS A 351 38.51 -26.02 -12.20
CA LYS A 351 39.59 -25.41 -12.99
C LYS A 351 40.06 -24.08 -12.41
N ALA A 352 39.13 -23.24 -11.96
CA ALA A 352 39.42 -21.95 -11.34
C ALA A 352 39.90 -22.05 -9.88
N ARG A 353 39.89 -23.26 -9.29
CA ARG A 353 40.18 -23.53 -7.87
C ARG A 353 39.31 -22.71 -6.90
N HIS A 354 38.03 -22.49 -7.23
CA HIS A 354 37.08 -21.79 -6.36
C HIS A 354 36.52 -22.73 -5.27
N ILE A 355 37.37 -23.11 -4.31
CA ILE A 355 37.10 -24.15 -3.28
C ILE A 355 35.77 -23.96 -2.53
N PRO A 356 35.37 -22.75 -2.09
CA PRO A 356 34.11 -22.60 -1.34
C PRO A 356 32.87 -23.02 -2.13
N LEU A 357 32.82 -22.69 -3.43
CA LEU A 357 31.70 -23.01 -4.30
C LEU A 357 31.69 -24.50 -4.67
N ILE A 358 32.86 -25.09 -4.91
CA ILE A 358 33.00 -26.54 -5.11
C ILE A 358 32.41 -27.30 -3.91
N LYS A 359 32.81 -26.94 -2.69
CA LYS A 359 32.29 -27.58 -1.47
C LYS A 359 30.77 -27.48 -1.36
N LEU A 360 30.21 -26.31 -1.68
CA LEU A 360 28.78 -26.06 -1.63
C LEU A 360 28.02 -26.92 -2.65
N LEU A 361 28.45 -26.95 -3.92
CA LEU A 361 27.80 -27.76 -4.97
C LEU A 361 27.90 -29.25 -4.67
N VAL A 362 29.04 -29.71 -4.15
CA VAL A 362 29.24 -31.09 -3.71
C VAL A 362 28.29 -31.45 -2.55
N GLN A 363 28.13 -30.57 -1.56
CA GLN A 363 27.19 -30.74 -0.45
C GLN A 363 25.72 -30.74 -0.93
N ALA A 364 25.41 -29.98 -1.98
CA ALA A 364 24.11 -29.99 -2.63
C ALA A 364 23.83 -31.28 -3.44
N GLY A 365 24.80 -32.19 -3.53
CA GLY A 365 24.65 -33.47 -4.24
C GLY A 365 24.80 -33.38 -5.75
N VAL A 366 25.45 -32.34 -6.28
CA VAL A 366 25.79 -32.22 -7.70
C VAL A 366 26.79 -33.33 -8.09
N GLU A 367 26.57 -33.97 -9.24
CA GLU A 367 27.43 -35.05 -9.73
C GLU A 367 28.86 -34.56 -9.99
N VAL A 368 29.85 -35.26 -9.43
CA VAL A 368 31.25 -34.79 -9.39
C VAL A 368 32.17 -35.42 -10.44
N ASP A 369 31.72 -36.42 -11.21
CA ASP A 369 32.57 -37.25 -12.07
C ASP A 369 33.44 -36.45 -13.04
N GLY A 370 32.84 -35.44 -13.71
CA GLY A 370 33.57 -34.57 -14.62
C GLY A 370 34.67 -33.75 -13.93
N ALA A 371 34.38 -33.23 -12.74
CA ALA A 371 35.31 -32.41 -11.97
C ALA A 371 36.43 -33.27 -11.36
N LEU A 372 36.10 -34.45 -10.84
CA LEU A 372 37.04 -35.40 -10.26
C LEU A 372 38.04 -35.90 -11.32
N ASN A 373 37.56 -36.26 -12.51
CA ASN A 373 38.42 -36.65 -13.63
C ASN A 373 39.43 -35.56 -13.99
N TRP A 374 39.01 -34.29 -13.98
CA TRP A 374 39.91 -33.16 -14.24
C TRP A 374 40.94 -32.98 -13.10
N ALA A 375 40.53 -33.09 -11.84
CA ALA A 375 41.43 -32.95 -10.69
C ALA A 375 42.50 -34.06 -10.67
N ILE A 376 42.10 -35.30 -10.97
CA ILE A 376 43.00 -36.46 -11.11
C ILE A 376 44.01 -36.23 -12.24
N SER A 377 43.57 -35.73 -13.39
CA SER A 377 44.49 -35.51 -14.53
C SER A 377 45.54 -34.44 -14.24
N HIS A 378 45.29 -33.53 -13.29
CA HIS A 378 46.23 -32.49 -12.88
C HIS A 378 46.93 -32.79 -11.55
N VAL A 379 46.66 -33.95 -10.93
CA VAL A 379 47.23 -34.38 -9.64
C VAL A 379 46.97 -33.34 -8.53
N ASP A 380 45.82 -32.67 -8.56
CA ASP A 380 45.44 -31.69 -7.53
C ASP A 380 44.81 -32.41 -6.33
N THR A 381 45.66 -32.83 -5.39
CA THR A 381 45.26 -33.64 -4.24
C THR A 381 44.23 -32.96 -3.34
N GLU A 382 44.30 -31.64 -3.21
CA GLU A 382 43.36 -30.85 -2.42
C GLU A 382 41.95 -30.88 -3.03
N LEU A 383 41.85 -30.73 -4.35
CA LEU A 383 40.57 -30.83 -5.06
C LEU A 383 40.01 -32.25 -5.05
N ILE A 384 40.87 -33.25 -5.20
CA ILE A 384 40.46 -34.66 -5.12
C ILE A 384 39.81 -34.95 -3.75
N GLU A 385 40.43 -34.55 -2.65
CA GLU A 385 39.88 -34.74 -1.30
C GLU A 385 38.50 -34.09 -1.13
N VAL A 386 38.33 -32.86 -1.62
CA VAL A 386 37.06 -32.13 -1.53
C VAL A 386 35.95 -32.81 -2.35
N LEU A 387 36.26 -33.28 -3.55
CA LEU A 387 35.29 -33.92 -4.46
C LEU A 387 34.94 -35.34 -3.99
N ASP A 388 35.89 -36.08 -3.42
CA ASP A 388 35.69 -37.45 -2.93
C ASP A 388 34.76 -37.51 -1.71
N CYS A 389 34.77 -36.47 -0.86
CA CYS A 389 33.82 -36.32 0.25
C CYS A 389 32.34 -36.27 -0.22
N GLY A 390 32.09 -35.83 -1.44
CA GLY A 390 30.76 -35.79 -2.06
C GLY A 390 30.20 -37.15 -2.43
N ASN A 391 31.05 -38.01 -2.98
CA ASN A 391 30.68 -39.33 -3.49
C ASN A 391 30.15 -40.26 -2.40
N HIS A 392 30.65 -40.15 -1.17
CA HIS A 392 30.20 -40.97 -0.06
C HIS A 392 28.82 -40.56 0.50
N SER A 393 28.44 -39.29 0.33
CA SER A 393 27.18 -38.76 0.85
C SER A 393 25.98 -39.14 -0.03
N SER A 394 26.14 -39.15 -1.36
CA SER A 394 25.09 -39.53 -2.32
C SER A 394 24.75 -41.02 -2.31
N LEU A 395 25.72 -41.88 -1.95
CA LEU A 395 25.53 -43.33 -1.80
C LEU A 395 24.65 -43.70 -0.58
N SER A 396 24.69 -42.92 0.49
CA SER A 396 23.89 -43.21 1.70
C SER A 396 22.40 -42.88 1.51
N THR A 397 22.05 -41.89 0.69
CA THR A 397 20.66 -41.48 0.44
C THR A 397 19.92 -42.46 -0.50
N ARG A 398 20.63 -43.11 -1.43
CA ARG A 398 20.03 -44.12 -2.33
C ARG A 398 19.66 -45.44 -1.62
N ILE A 399 20.27 -45.74 -0.47
CA ILE A 399 20.00 -46.98 0.27
C ILE A 399 18.69 -46.89 1.08
N LEU A 400 18.18 -45.68 1.38
CA LEU A 400 16.98 -45.49 2.19
C LEU A 400 15.65 -45.47 1.39
N THR A 401 15.69 -45.34 0.06
CA THR A 401 14.46 -45.35 -0.78
C THR A 401 14.23 -46.65 -1.55
N GLY A 402 15.16 -47.60 -1.51
CA GLY A 402 15.07 -48.89 -2.19
C GLY A 402 14.67 -50.03 -1.25
N GLY A 403 13.42 -50.09 -0.80
CA GLY A 403 13.06 -51.16 0.14
C GLY A 403 11.60 -51.36 0.49
N VAL A 404 10.66 -51.36 -0.47
CA VAL A 404 9.45 -52.21 -0.40
C VAL A 404 8.95 -52.50 -1.82
N SER A 405 9.07 -53.75 -2.29
CA SER A 405 8.18 -54.28 -3.32
C SER A 405 7.84 -55.72 -2.99
N GLU A 406 6.73 -55.89 -2.28
CA GLU A 406 5.96 -57.14 -2.23
C GLU A 406 5.28 -57.38 -3.58
N ARG A 407 5.50 -58.57 -4.18
CA ARG A 407 4.57 -59.24 -5.09
C ARG A 407 4.68 -60.75 -4.82
N ARG A 408 3.70 -61.35 -4.13
CA ARG A 408 2.34 -61.76 -4.54
C ARG A 408 2.33 -63.17 -5.11
N ASP A 409 1.58 -64.00 -4.41
CA ASP A 409 1.22 -65.37 -4.70
C ASP A 409 0.59 -65.55 -6.09
N ASP A 410 0.99 -66.63 -6.75
CA ASP A 410 0.36 -67.19 -7.94
C ASP A 410 -0.76 -68.15 -7.54
N ASP A 411 -1.97 -67.91 -8.07
CA ASP A 411 -3.06 -68.88 -8.16
C ASP A 411 -3.69 -68.72 -9.57
N SER A 412 -3.35 -69.63 -10.49
CA SER A 412 -4.17 -70.16 -11.59
C SER A 412 -3.39 -71.17 -12.44
#